data_AF-A0A945AWI4-F1
#
_entry.id   AF-A0A945AWI4-F1
#
_cell.length_a   1.000
_cell.length_b   1.000
_cell.length_c   1.000
_cell.angle_alpha   90.00
_cell.angle_beta   90.00
_cell.angle_gamma   90.00
#
_symmetry.space_group_name_H-M   'P 1'
#
loop_
_entity.id
_entity.type
_entity.pdbx_description
1 polymer ?
#
loop_
_entity_poly.entity_id
_entity_poly.type
_entity_poly.pdbx_seq_one_letter_code
_entity_poly.pdbx_strand_id
1 'polypeptide(L)'
;MSSIKKKKRSNKSPKRPGKNLLTNDFTGRQVPGKVVIVRGLQIETPSLVEIVPNYTKCSSCKMFLGKKEEDLADVLDYNCIECFEIQVKEEHSANSTLVSPMQVSKNKRRKK
;
A
#
# COMPACT_ATOMS: atom_id res chain seq x y z
N MET A 1 8.91 -33.68 -37.50
CA MET A 1 9.37 -32.28 -37.35
C MET A 1 8.20 -31.44 -36.84
N SER A 2 8.21 -31.05 -35.57
CA SER A 2 7.07 -30.37 -34.94
C SER A 2 7.08 -28.87 -35.26
N SER A 3 6.02 -28.39 -35.92
CA SER A 3 5.83 -26.99 -36.26
C SER A 3 5.43 -26.17 -35.01
N ILE A 4 6.41 -25.48 -34.43
CA ILE A 4 6.21 -24.52 -33.34
C ILE A 4 5.42 -23.31 -33.89
N LYS A 5 4.13 -23.23 -33.57
CA LYS A 5 3.29 -22.06 -33.90
C LYS A 5 3.75 -20.87 -33.05
N LYS A 6 4.55 -19.96 -33.64
CA LYS A 6 4.86 -18.65 -33.05
C LYS A 6 3.55 -17.85 -32.91
N LYS A 7 3.05 -17.70 -31.67
CA LYS A 7 1.92 -16.80 -31.37
C LYS A 7 2.32 -15.37 -31.73
N LYS A 8 1.66 -14.81 -32.74
CA LYS A 8 1.81 -13.42 -33.19
C LYS A 8 1.36 -12.49 -32.06
N ARG A 9 2.30 -11.87 -31.34
CA ARG A 9 1.98 -10.83 -30.35
C ARG A 9 1.42 -9.63 -31.12
N SER A 10 0.13 -9.36 -30.96
CA SER A 10 -0.48 -8.15 -31.48
C SER A 10 0.06 -6.97 -30.69
N ASN A 11 0.91 -6.16 -31.31
CA ASN A 11 1.26 -4.83 -30.82
C ASN A 11 0.01 -3.94 -30.92
N LYS A 12 -0.89 -4.06 -29.94
CA LYS A 12 -1.95 -3.07 -29.73
C LYS A 12 -1.32 -1.93 -28.94
N SER A 13 -1.18 -0.78 -29.57
CA SER A 13 -0.84 0.48 -28.90
C SER A 13 -1.77 0.71 -27.69
N PRO A 14 -1.29 1.27 -26.57
CA PRO A 14 -2.15 1.56 -25.44
C PRO A 14 -3.05 2.76 -25.80
N LYS A 15 -4.22 2.46 -26.37
CA LYS A 15 -5.30 3.43 -26.58
C LYS A 15 -6.12 3.58 -25.29
N ARG A 16 -5.97 4.77 -24.66
CA ARG A 16 -6.94 5.60 -23.89
C ARG A 16 -6.54 5.90 -22.43
N PRO A 17 -6.57 7.18 -22.01
CA PRO A 17 -6.60 7.54 -20.59
C PRO A 17 -7.97 7.12 -20.03
N GLY A 18 -7.99 6.36 -18.94
CA GLY A 18 -9.23 5.95 -18.26
C GLY A 18 -9.53 4.45 -18.25
N LYS A 19 -8.66 3.58 -18.78
CA LYS A 19 -8.73 2.14 -18.49
C LYS A 19 -7.71 1.82 -17.41
N ASN A 20 -8.17 1.32 -16.25
CA ASN A 20 -7.30 0.74 -15.25
C ASN A 20 -6.45 -0.34 -15.93
N LEU A 21 -5.14 -0.07 -16.06
CA LEU A 21 -4.20 -1.03 -16.63
C LEU A 21 -4.16 -2.21 -15.67
N LEU A 22 -4.55 -3.40 -16.11
CA LEU A 22 -4.54 -4.61 -15.29
C LEU A 22 -3.39 -5.51 -15.72
N THR A 23 -2.74 -6.14 -14.74
CA THR A 23 -1.69 -7.14 -14.94
C THR A 23 -1.91 -8.31 -14.00
N ASN A 24 -1.32 -9.46 -14.31
CA ASN A 24 -1.32 -10.59 -13.38
C ASN A 24 -0.15 -10.45 -12.42
N ASP A 25 -0.40 -10.72 -11.15
CA ASP A 25 0.67 -10.89 -10.18
C ASP A 25 1.32 -12.28 -10.22
N PHE A 26 2.34 -12.48 -9.38
CA PHE A 26 3.02 -13.76 -9.21
C PHE A 26 2.09 -14.89 -8.72
N THR A 27 0.93 -14.55 -8.13
CA THR A 27 -0.10 -15.52 -7.71
C THR A 27 -1.15 -15.78 -8.79
N GLY A 28 -1.09 -15.07 -9.93
CA GLY A 28 -2.06 -15.16 -11.03
C GLY A 28 -3.32 -14.30 -10.85
N ARG A 29 -3.37 -13.41 -9.87
CA ARG A 29 -4.48 -12.47 -9.63
C ARG A 29 -4.35 -11.24 -10.51
N GLN A 30 -5.47 -10.73 -11.00
CA GLN A 30 -5.51 -9.44 -11.71
C GLN A 30 -5.40 -8.30 -10.70
N VAL A 31 -4.38 -7.46 -10.88
CA VAL A 31 -4.09 -6.30 -10.05
C VAL A 31 -3.83 -5.08 -10.93
N PRO A 32 -3.99 -3.84 -10.40
CA PRO A 32 -3.59 -2.65 -11.11
C PRO A 32 -2.11 -2.73 -11.50
N GLY A 33 -1.80 -2.36 -12.73
CA GLY A 33 -0.46 -2.35 -13.30
C GLY A 33 0.03 -0.93 -13.53
N LYS A 34 1.35 -0.75 -13.45
CA LYS A 34 2.04 0.48 -13.86
C LYS A 34 3.00 0.17 -15.01
N VAL A 35 3.16 1.14 -15.90
CA VAL A 35 4.11 1.04 -17.01
C VAL A 35 5.48 1.45 -16.48
N VAL A 36 6.46 0.56 -16.61
CA VAL A 36 7.87 0.82 -16.32
C VAL A 36 8.64 0.76 -17.62
N ILE A 37 9.35 1.85 -17.92
CA ILE A 37 10.19 1.97 -19.11
C ILE A 37 11.64 1.83 -18.64
N VAL A 38 12.27 0.71 -18.99
CA VAL A 38 13.69 0.46 -18.72
C VAL A 38 14.49 0.90 -19.94
N ARG A 39 15.41 1.86 -19.76
CA ARG A 39 16.33 2.30 -20.80
C ARG A 39 17.67 1.60 -20.63
N GLY A 40 18.27 1.16 -21.74
CA GLY A 40 19.63 0.64 -21.72
C GLY A 40 20.65 1.73 -21.40
N LEU A 41 21.86 1.30 -21.00
CA LEU A 41 22.98 2.21 -20.71
C LEU A 41 23.52 2.88 -21.98
N GLN A 42 23.37 2.26 -23.15
CA GLN A 42 23.78 2.79 -24.43
C GLN A 42 22.57 3.41 -25.15
N ILE A 43 22.82 4.50 -25.87
CA ILE A 43 21.78 5.26 -26.60
C ILE A 43 21.15 4.40 -27.71
N GLU A 44 21.90 3.46 -28.26
CA GLU A 44 21.45 2.55 -29.32
C GLU A 44 20.57 1.40 -28.80
N THR A 45 20.56 1.14 -27.49
CA THR A 45 19.77 0.04 -26.93
C THR A 45 18.28 0.43 -26.88
N PRO A 46 17.37 -0.37 -27.48
CA PRO A 46 15.95 -0.07 -27.44
C PRO A 46 15.43 -0.10 -25.99
N SER A 47 14.56 0.86 -25.66
CA SER A 47 13.88 0.88 -24.36
C SER A 47 12.88 -0.27 -24.25
N LEU A 48 12.93 -1.01 -23.15
CA LEU A 48 11.96 -2.05 -22.82
C LEU A 48 10.81 -1.43 -22.04
N VAL A 49 9.58 -1.69 -22.50
CA VAL A 49 8.36 -1.25 -21.82
C VAL A 49 7.70 -2.47 -21.20
N GLU A 50 7.67 -2.52 -19.88
CA GLU A 50 7.06 -3.60 -19.11
C GLU A 50 5.90 -3.08 -18.27
N ILE A 51 4.85 -3.90 -18.12
CA ILE A 51 3.73 -3.62 -17.23
C ILE A 51 3.94 -4.46 -15.98
N VAL A 52 4.14 -3.80 -14.85
CA VAL A 52 4.39 -4.47 -13.56
C VAL A 52 3.23 -4.20 -12.59
N PRO A 53 2.93 -5.10 -11.65
CA PRO A 53 1.97 -4.84 -10.58
C PRO A 53 2.27 -3.53 -9.83
N ASN A 54 1.22 -2.75 -9.58
CA ASN A 54 1.27 -1.53 -8.78
C ASN A 54 0.66 -1.79 -7.40
N TYR A 55 1.42 -2.47 -6.54
CA TYR A 55 1.01 -2.70 -5.17
C TYR A 55 1.15 -1.45 -4.32
N THR A 56 0.15 -1.22 -3.48
CA THR A 56 0.21 -0.23 -2.42
C THR A 56 1.25 -0.64 -1.38
N LYS A 57 2.01 0.33 -0.87
CA LYS A 57 3.05 0.12 0.13
C LYS A 57 2.64 0.78 1.43
N CYS A 58 2.98 0.13 2.55
CA CYS A 58 2.84 0.70 3.89
C CYS A 58 3.61 2.03 3.97
N SER A 59 2.96 3.07 4.50
CA SER A 59 3.58 4.40 4.62
C SER A 59 4.76 4.38 5.60
N SER A 60 4.69 3.55 6.64
CA SER A 60 5.68 3.44 7.71
C SER A 60 6.85 2.52 7.33
N CYS A 61 6.62 1.23 7.07
CA CYS A 61 7.68 0.24 6.84
C CYS A 61 8.04 -0.01 5.36
N LYS A 62 7.32 0.62 4.41
CA LYS A 62 7.51 0.49 2.94
C LYS A 62 7.33 -0.92 2.36
N MET A 63 6.89 -1.89 3.16
CA MET A 63 6.50 -3.22 2.70
C MET A 63 5.18 -3.15 1.91
N PHE A 64 4.96 -4.11 1.02
CA PHE A 64 3.73 -4.19 0.24
C PHE A 64 2.54 -4.59 1.12
N LEU A 65 1.43 -3.88 0.98
CA LEU A 65 0.19 -4.21 1.68
C LEU A 65 -0.42 -5.48 1.08
N GLY A 66 -0.91 -6.35 1.95
CA GLY A 66 -1.71 -7.50 1.54
C GLY A 66 -3.10 -7.07 1.07
N LYS A 67 -3.83 -7.97 0.38
CA LYS A 67 -5.16 -7.66 -0.15
C LYS A 67 -6.12 -7.07 0.90
N LYS A 68 -6.18 -7.69 2.09
CA LYS A 68 -7.05 -7.22 3.18
C LYS A 68 -6.63 -5.85 3.73
N GLU A 69 -5.33 -5.58 3.75
CA GLU A 69 -4.79 -4.30 4.21
C GLU A 69 -5.04 -3.21 3.18
N GLU A 70 -4.97 -3.55 1.89
CA GLU A 70 -5.30 -2.65 0.78
C GLU A 70 -6.80 -2.33 0.75
N ASP A 71 -7.66 -3.33 0.94
CA ASP A 71 -9.12 -3.16 1.04
C ASP A 71 -9.53 -2.25 2.24
N LEU A 72 -8.69 -2.18 3.28
CA LEU A 72 -8.88 -1.36 4.48
C LEU A 72 -7.89 -0.18 4.57
N ALA A 73 -7.22 0.18 3.47
CA ALA A 73 -6.14 1.16 3.50
C ALA A 73 -6.60 2.54 4.01
N ASP A 74 -7.84 2.93 3.70
CA ASP A 74 -8.42 4.20 4.15
C ASP A 74 -8.64 4.25 5.67
N VAL A 75 -8.83 3.10 6.32
CA VAL A 75 -8.99 3.00 7.79
C VAL A 75 -7.64 2.83 8.49
N LEU A 76 -6.71 2.13 7.83
CA LEU A 76 -5.37 1.86 8.35
C LEU A 76 -4.37 2.97 8.03
N ASP A 77 -4.81 4.13 7.52
CA ASP A 77 -3.95 5.24 7.09
C ASP A 77 -2.81 4.80 6.15
N TYR A 78 -3.11 3.90 5.21
CA TYR A 78 -2.14 3.29 4.30
C TYR A 78 -0.96 2.63 5.04
N ASN A 79 -1.17 2.15 6.27
CA ASN A 79 -0.21 1.35 7.04
C ASN A 79 -0.57 -0.14 6.97
N CYS A 80 0.45 -0.98 7.15
CA CYS A 80 0.21 -2.39 7.46
C CYS A 80 -0.36 -2.51 8.88
N ILE A 81 -1.04 -3.62 9.15
CA ILE A 81 -1.73 -3.85 10.42
C ILE A 81 -0.77 -3.71 11.61
N GLU A 82 0.46 -4.23 11.47
CA GLU A 82 1.48 -4.14 12.52
C GLU A 82 1.88 -2.68 12.83
N CYS A 83 2.10 -1.86 11.81
CA CYS A 83 2.45 -0.45 12.01
C CYS A 83 1.26 0.35 12.58
N PHE A 84 0.04 0.04 12.13
CA PHE A 84 -1.17 0.66 12.64
C PHE A 84 -1.38 0.34 14.13
N GLU A 85 -1.18 -0.92 14.55
CA GLU A 85 -1.29 -1.30 15.96
C GLU A 85 -0.30 -0.55 16.86
N ILE A 86 0.93 -0.30 16.38
CA ILE A 86 1.94 0.44 17.12
C ILE A 86 1.48 1.90 17.31
N GLN A 87 0.99 2.54 16.25
CA GLN A 87 0.47 3.92 16.33
C GLN A 87 -0.68 4.05 17.33
N VAL A 88 -1.64 3.13 17.28
CA VAL A 88 -2.78 3.13 18.23
C VAL A 88 -2.30 2.94 19.67
N LYS A 89 -1.36 2.01 19.92
CA LYS A 89 -0.79 1.79 21.26
C LYS A 89 -0.08 3.04 21.79
N GLU A 90 0.70 3.71 20.95
CA GLU A 90 1.40 4.94 21.30
C GLU A 90 0.41 6.07 21.62
N GLU A 91 -0.62 6.27 20.80
CA GLU A 91 -1.64 7.29 21.02
C GLU A 91 -2.44 7.05 22.32
N HIS A 92 -2.82 5.81 22.60
CA HIS A 92 -3.48 5.45 23.86
C HIS A 92 -2.57 5.72 25.09
N SER A 93 -1.27 5.47 24.97
CA SER A 93 -0.32 5.75 26.07
C SER A 93 -0.20 7.25 26.35
N ALA A 94 -0.13 8.07 25.28
CA ALA A 94 -0.06 9.53 25.39
C ALA A 94 -1.33 10.12 26.01
N ASN A 95 -2.50 9.64 25.58
CA ASN A 95 -3.80 10.09 26.08
C ASN A 95 -4.06 9.67 27.54
N SER A 96 -3.52 8.51 27.98
CA SER A 96 -3.61 8.09 29.38
C SER A 96 -2.87 9.03 30.35
N THR A 97 -1.86 9.74 29.85
CA THR A 97 -1.05 10.68 30.65
C THR A 97 -1.78 12.01 30.88
N LEU A 98 -2.75 12.36 30.04
CA LEU A 98 -3.52 13.61 30.15
C LEU A 98 -4.78 13.50 31.02
N VAL A 99 -5.17 12.30 31.43
CA VAL A 99 -6.22 12.11 32.45
C VAL A 99 -5.57 12.22 33.83
N SER A 100 -5.25 13.45 34.23
CA SER A 100 -4.90 13.75 35.62
C SER A 100 -6.07 13.32 36.52
N PRO A 101 -5.84 12.58 37.63
CA PRO A 101 -6.91 12.31 38.57
C PRO A 101 -7.35 13.65 39.15
N MET A 102 -8.61 14.05 38.91
CA MET A 102 -9.22 15.16 39.62
C MET A 102 -8.99 14.91 41.12
N GLN A 103 -8.12 15.71 41.75
CA GLN A 103 -7.96 15.67 43.18
C GLN A 103 -9.26 16.16 43.79
N VAL A 104 -10.08 15.21 44.25
CA VAL A 104 -11.25 15.51 45.08
C VAL A 104 -10.70 16.15 46.36
N SER A 105 -10.74 17.48 46.40
CA SER A 105 -10.40 18.27 47.58
C SER A 105 -11.26 17.79 48.74
N LYS A 106 -10.65 17.07 49.69
CA LYS A 106 -11.25 16.73 50.97
C LYS A 106 -11.41 18.03 51.76
N ASN A 107 -12.51 18.75 51.55
CA ASN A 107 -12.89 19.89 52.37
C ASN A 107 -13.31 19.41 53.77
N LYS A 108 -12.29 19.34 54.63
CA LYS A 108 -12.23 19.71 56.05
C LYS A 108 -13.59 20.03 56.72
N ARG A 109 -13.94 19.18 57.69
CA ARG A 109 -14.61 19.46 58.99
C ARG A 109 -15.45 20.75 59.08
N ARG A 110 -16.74 20.60 59.42
CA ARG A 110 -17.43 21.51 60.34
C ARG A 110 -18.19 20.73 61.41
N LYS A 111 -17.76 20.93 62.67
CA LYS A 111 -18.50 20.63 63.89
C LYS A 111 -19.78 21.48 63.94
N LYS A 112 -20.90 20.90 64.38
CA LYS A 112 -21.59 21.38 65.57
C LYS A 112 -22.38 20.25 66.20
#